data_AF-A0A7G8E5U1-F1
#
_entry.id   AF-A0A7G8E5U1-F1
#
_cell.length_a   1.000
_cell.length_b   1.000
_cell.length_c   1.000
_cell.angle_alpha   90.00
_cell.angle_beta   90.00
_cell.angle_gamma   90.00
#
_symmetry.space_group_name_H-M   'P 1'
#
loop_
_entity.id
_entity.type
_entity.pdbx_description
1 polymer ?
#
loop_
_entity_poly.entity_id
_entity_poly.type
_entity_poly.pdbx_seq_one_letter_code
_entity_poly.pdbx_strand_id
1 'polypeptide(L)' 'METSEGWSVSCLDLPGCHSQGESRDEALANIREAIQLWLEVEAEEAGVKTVETLELAV' A
#
# COMPACT_ATOMS: atom_id res chain seq x y z
N MET A 1 4.80 8.61 8.94
CA MET A 1 5.83 9.50 9.47
C MET A 1 5.64 10.85 8.80
N GLU A 2 5.45 11.89 9.58
CA GLU A 2 5.40 13.27 9.08
C GLU A 2 6.82 13.84 9.02
N THR A 3 7.13 14.57 7.96
CA THR A 3 8.41 15.22 7.70
C THR A 3 8.17 16.66 7.22
N SER A 4 9.24 17.46 7.08
CA SER A 4 9.14 18.80 6.49
C SER A 4 8.73 18.79 5.01
N GLU A 5 8.78 17.64 4.35
CA GLU A 5 8.45 17.46 2.93
C GLU A 5 7.10 16.75 2.72
N GLY A 6 6.38 16.41 3.80
CA GLY A 6 5.06 15.79 3.75
C GLY A 6 4.94 14.56 4.64
N TRP A 7 4.16 13.57 4.19
CA TRP A 7 3.88 12.32 4.89
C TRP A 7 4.46 11.14 4.15
N SER A 8 5.14 10.26 4.86
CA SER A 8 5.60 8.96 4.38
C SER A 8 4.91 7.83 5.15
N VAL A 9 4.49 6.78 4.45
CA VAL A 9 3.84 5.60 5.02
C VAL A 9 4.48 4.33 4.46
N SER A 10 4.38 3.24 5.23
CA SER A 10 4.98 1.95 4.88
C SER A 10 4.05 0.83 5.34
N CYS A 11 3.93 -0.24 4.55
CA CYS A 11 3.30 -1.47 4.96
C CYS A 11 4.38 -2.42 5.46
N LEU A 12 4.34 -2.79 6.75
CA LEU A 12 5.39 -3.64 7.33
C LEU A 12 5.28 -5.10 6.89
N ASP A 13 4.07 -5.55 6.58
CA ASP A 13 3.81 -6.91 6.12
C ASP A 13 4.20 -7.12 4.65
N LEU A 14 4.37 -6.04 3.88
CA LEU A 14 4.73 -6.06 2.45
C LEU A 14 6.08 -5.35 2.24
N PRO A 15 7.21 -6.09 2.29
CA PRO A 15 8.54 -5.51 2.17
C PRO A 15 8.72 -4.67 0.89
N GLY A 16 9.22 -3.45 1.06
CA GLY A 16 9.41 -2.51 -0.06
C GLY A 16 8.16 -1.71 -0.44
N CYS A 17 7.00 -1.98 0.18
CA CYS A 17 5.79 -1.20 -0.05
C CYS A 17 5.80 0.08 0.79
N HIS A 18 6.22 1.16 0.15
CA HIS A 18 6.31 2.51 0.73
C HIS A 18 5.58 3.50 -0.15
N SER A 19 5.05 4.56 0.45
CA SER A 19 4.48 5.68 -0.29
C SER A 19 4.63 7.01 0.44
N GLN A 20 4.40 8.11 -0.26
CA GLN A 20 4.46 9.47 0.27
C GLN A 20 3.38 10.37 -0.32
N GLY A 21 3.06 11.48 0.35
CA GLY A 21 2.15 12.52 -0.12
C GLY A 21 2.28 13.81 0.70
N GLU A 22 1.73 14.93 0.24
CA GLU A 22 1.73 16.21 0.97
C GLU A 22 0.88 16.13 2.25
N SER A 23 -0.14 15.28 2.24
CA SER A 23 -1.02 15.03 3.39
C SER A 23 -1.03 13.56 3.82
N ARG A 24 -1.47 13.31 5.06
CA ARG A 24 -1.66 11.95 5.58
C ARG A 24 -2.60 11.13 4.71
N ASP A 25 -3.70 11.73 4.27
CA ASP A 25 -4.72 11.04 3.48
C ASP A 25 -4.22 10.70 2.08
N GLU A 26 -3.45 11.60 1.47
CA GLU A 26 -2.79 11.35 0.18
C GLU A 26 -1.77 10.22 0.30
N ALA A 27 -0.88 10.26 1.29
CA ALA A 27 0.09 9.19 1.52
C ALA A 27 -0.60 7.82 1.72
N LEU A 28 -1.74 7.80 2.43
CA LEU A 28 -2.57 6.60 2.63
C LEU A 28 -3.33 6.15 1.37
N ALA A 29 -3.75 7.07 0.51
CA ALA A 29 -4.32 6.73 -0.79
C ALA A 29 -3.25 6.10 -1.69
N ASN A 30 -2.09 6.74 -1.78
CA ASN A 30 -0.98 6.28 -2.62
C ASN A 30 -0.43 4.92 -2.17
N ILE A 31 -0.36 4.64 -0.85
CA ILE A 31 0.07 3.31 -0.40
C ILE A 31 -0.99 2.23 -0.67
N ARG A 32 -2.29 2.55 -0.69
CA ARG A 32 -3.33 1.58 -1.05
C ARG A 32 -3.18 1.11 -2.50
N GLU A 33 -2.88 2.03 -3.42
CA GLU A 33 -2.57 1.68 -4.81
C GLU A 33 -1.31 0.83 -4.91
N ALA A 34 -0.25 1.20 -4.18
CA ALA A 34 1.00 0.41 -4.16
C ALA A 34 0.80 -1.00 -3.61
N ILE A 35 -0.04 -1.18 -2.58
CA ILE A 35 -0.40 -2.49 -2.03
C ILE A 35 -1.17 -3.32 -3.07
N GLN A 36 -2.12 -2.72 -3.80
CA GLN A 36 -2.86 -3.41 -4.85
C GLN A 36 -1.92 -3.92 -5.95
N LEU A 37 -1.04 -3.07 -6.47
CA LEU A 37 -0.06 -3.44 -7.49
C LEU A 37 0.89 -4.54 -7.00
N TRP A 38 1.33 -4.47 -5.74
CA TRP A 38 2.17 -5.51 -5.15
C TRP A 38 1.45 -6.86 -5.11
N LEU A 39 0.19 -6.88 -4.65
CA LEU A 39 -0.62 -8.09 -4.56
C LEU A 39 -0.97 -8.67 -5.93
N GLU A 40 -1.16 -7.82 -6.95
CA GLU A 40 -1.39 -8.27 -8.33
C GLU A 40 -0.20 -9.07 -8.86
N VAL A 41 1.02 -8.55 -8.71
CA VAL A 41 2.25 -9.25 -9.13
C VAL A 41 2.41 -10.57 -8.39
N GLU A 42 2.22 -10.56 -7.07
CA GLU A 42 2.36 -11.77 -6.25
C GLU A 42 1.27 -12.82 -6.56
N ALA A 43 0.04 -12.39 -6.87
CA ALA A 43 -1.02 -13.27 -7.30
C ALA A 43 -0.70 -13.93 -8.66
N GLU A 44 -0.15 -13.17 -9.60
CA GLU A 44 0.31 -13.70 -10.89
C GLU A 44 1.41 -14.76 -10.71
N GLU A 45 2.40 -14.49 -9.87
CA GLU A 45 3.49 -15.44 -9.59
C GLU A 45 3.01 -16.69 -8.84
N ALA A 46 2.05 -16.54 -7.92
CA ALA A 46 1.46 -17.64 -7.16
C ALA A 46 0.39 -18.44 -7.94
N GLY A 47 -0.02 -17.98 -9.12
CA GLY A 47 -1.11 -18.59 -9.91
C GLY A 47 -2.50 -18.41 -9.29
N VAL A 48 -2.68 -17.41 -8.42
CA VAL A 48 -3.96 -17.06 -7.80
C VAL A 48 -4.80 -16.28 -8.81
N LYS A 49 -6.03 -16.73 -9.07
CA LYS A 49 -6.90 -16.17 -10.13
C LYS A 49 -7.87 -15.08 -9.67
N THR A 50 -8.07 -14.96 -8.36
CA THR A 50 -9.03 -14.02 -7.77
C THR A 50 -8.50 -13.52 -6.44
N VAL A 51 -8.48 -12.20 -6.27
CA VAL A 51 -8.07 -11.51 -5.04
C VAL A 51 -9.19 -10.53 -4.69
N GLU A 52 -9.59 -10.47 -3.42
CA GLU A 52 -10.61 -9.53 -2.93
C GLU A 52 -9.99 -8.62 -1.86
N THR A 53 -10.24 -7.32 -1.94
CA THR A 53 -9.79 -6.36 -0.94
C THR A 53 -10.80 -6.29 0.20
N LEU A 54 -10.35 -6.46 1.44
CA LEU A 54 -11.16 -6.31 2.65
C LEU A 54 -10.53 -5.24 3.55
N GLU A 55 -11.23 -4.14 3.78
CA GLU A 55 -10.84 -3.15 4.79
C GLU A 55 -11.43 -3.55 6.15
N LEU A 56 -10.55 -3.94 7.09
CA LEU A 56 -10.92 -4.22 8.48
C LEU A 56 -10.52 -3.04 9.35
N ALA A 57 -11.52 -2.35 9.92
CA ALA A 57 -11.30 -1.37 10.98
C ALA A 57 -11.21 -2.12 12.31
N VAL A 58 -10.07 -2.01 12.99
CA VAL A 58 -9.84 -2.56 14.34
C VAL A 58 -10.17 -1.53 15.40
#